data_AF-X1VW89-F1
#
_entry.id   AF-X1VW89-F1
#
_cell.length_a   1.000
_cell.length_b   1.000
_cell.length_c   1.000
_cell.angle_alpha   90.00
_cell.angle_beta   90.00
_cell.angle_gamma   90.00
#
_symmetry.space_group_name_H-M   'P 1'
#
loop_
_entity.id
_entity.type
_entity.pdbx_description
1 polymer ?
#
loop_
_entity_poly.entity_id
_entity_poly.type
_entity_poly.pdbx_seq_one_letter_code
_entity_poly.pdbx_strand_id
1 'polypeptide(L)'
;GPEAAEYTISSGYMVSSDAIKELLSLKLTDIPGRLENTQYRNVVEEVVVSYDGTKNIAIVDEIIEKHKFKLSQEMLSPRVLSPLMAGWYLILKEVEIRNLRLILKAMFDNIPVEEIRNCLVLP
;
A
#
# COMPACT_ATOMS: atom_id res chain seq x y z
N GLY A 1 5.59 -18.19 -4.20
CA GLY A 1 6.50 -19.34 -4.09
C GLY A 1 6.32 -19.99 -2.73
N PRO A 2 6.39 -21.32 -2.61
CA PRO A 2 6.07 -22.05 -1.37
C PRO A 2 7.00 -21.69 -0.19
N GLU A 3 8.23 -21.29 -0.45
CA GLU A 3 9.19 -20.82 0.57
C GLU A 3 8.71 -19.57 1.31
N ALA A 4 7.83 -18.76 0.71
CA ALA A 4 7.27 -17.58 1.37
C ALA A 4 6.19 -17.93 2.41
N ALA A 5 5.78 -19.20 2.52
CA ALA A 5 4.74 -19.63 3.47
C ALA A 5 5.14 -19.39 4.93
N GLU A 6 6.43 -19.50 5.25
CA GLU A 6 6.97 -19.30 6.61
C GLU A 6 6.88 -17.84 7.08
N TYR A 7 6.73 -16.89 6.14
CA TYR A 7 6.63 -15.46 6.43
C TYR A 7 5.18 -14.95 6.43
N THR A 8 4.20 -15.86 6.37
CA THR A 8 2.78 -15.48 6.33
C THR A 8 2.26 -15.08 7.72
N ILE A 9 1.44 -14.04 7.76
CA ILE A 9 0.79 -13.58 9.00
C ILE A 9 -0.68 -13.99 8.93
N SER A 10 -1.08 -14.89 9.83
CA SER A 10 -2.37 -15.61 9.81
C SER A 10 -3.56 -14.89 10.43
N SER A 11 -3.39 -13.66 10.93
CA SER A 11 -4.38 -12.95 11.76
C SER A 11 -5.16 -11.85 11.03
N GLY A 12 -5.22 -11.91 9.69
CA GLY A 12 -5.96 -10.95 8.88
C GLY A 12 -7.49 -11.12 8.98
N TYR A 13 -8.24 -10.04 8.70
CA TYR A 13 -9.71 -10.05 8.76
C TYR A 13 -10.35 -10.63 7.49
N MET A 14 -9.99 -10.12 6.31
CA MET A 14 -10.63 -10.50 5.03
C MET A 14 -9.89 -11.60 4.26
N VAL A 15 -8.61 -11.86 4.58
CA VAL A 15 -7.81 -12.88 3.91
C VAL A 15 -7.41 -13.92 4.95
N SER A 16 -7.98 -15.11 4.84
CA SER A 16 -7.71 -16.22 5.75
C SER A 16 -6.33 -16.85 5.48
N SER A 17 -5.82 -17.59 6.45
CA SER A 17 -4.56 -18.33 6.30
C SER A 17 -4.58 -19.32 5.13
N ASP A 18 -5.72 -19.96 4.90
CA ASP A 18 -5.88 -20.89 3.79
C ASP A 18 -5.91 -20.17 2.44
N ALA A 19 -6.58 -19.01 2.37
CA ALA A 19 -6.53 -18.15 1.19
C ALA A 19 -5.09 -17.71 0.89
N ILE A 20 -4.31 -17.31 1.90
CA ILE A 20 -2.90 -16.93 1.71
C ILE A 20 -2.09 -18.10 1.11
N LYS A 21 -2.24 -19.32 1.63
CA LYS A 21 -1.53 -20.50 1.12
C LYS A 21 -1.85 -20.80 -0.35
N GLU A 22 -3.11 -20.63 -0.74
CA GLU A 22 -3.52 -20.77 -2.13
C GLU A 22 -2.91 -19.67 -3.01
N LEU A 23 -2.96 -18.40 -2.54
CA LEU A 23 -2.38 -17.26 -3.26
C LEU A 23 -0.88 -17.44 -3.53
N LEU A 24 -0.13 -18.05 -2.61
CA LEU A 24 1.31 -18.31 -2.78
C LEU A 24 1.65 -19.25 -3.94
N SER A 25 0.68 -20.06 -4.37
CA SER A 25 0.79 -21.05 -5.44
C SER A 25 0.24 -20.53 -6.79
N LEU A 26 -0.45 -19.39 -6.78
CA LEU A 26 -1.06 -18.80 -7.96
C LEU A 26 -0.12 -17.86 -8.70
N LYS A 27 -0.38 -17.69 -9.99
CA LYS A 27 0.23 -16.62 -10.78
C LYS A 27 -0.46 -15.30 -10.47
N LEU A 28 0.25 -14.19 -10.65
CA LEU A 28 -0.26 -12.84 -10.37
C LEU A 28 -1.61 -12.57 -11.05
N THR A 29 -1.81 -13.07 -12.27
CA THR A 29 -3.06 -12.94 -13.06
C THR A 29 -4.26 -13.63 -12.45
N ASP A 30 -4.04 -14.66 -11.62
CA ASP A 30 -5.10 -15.52 -11.09
C ASP A 30 -5.49 -15.11 -9.65
N ILE A 31 -4.68 -14.26 -9.01
CA ILE A 31 -4.90 -13.75 -7.65
C ILE A 31 -6.22 -12.95 -7.53
N PRO A 32 -6.61 -12.06 -8.48
CA PRO A 32 -7.90 -11.37 -8.41
C PRO A 32 -9.09 -12.31 -8.26
N GLY A 33 -9.04 -13.47 -8.94
CA GLY A 33 -10.09 -14.49 -8.92
C GLY A 33 -10.27 -15.20 -7.57
N ARG A 34 -9.23 -15.23 -6.71
CA ARG A 34 -9.39 -15.71 -5.32
C ARG A 34 -9.85 -14.62 -4.36
N LEU A 35 -9.66 -13.36 -4.73
CA LEU A 35 -10.00 -12.20 -3.91
C LEU A 35 -11.32 -11.53 -4.32
N GLU A 36 -12.13 -12.17 -5.18
CA GLU A 36 -13.34 -11.57 -5.75
C GLU A 36 -14.34 -11.05 -4.72
N ASN A 37 -14.43 -11.72 -3.57
CA ASN A 37 -15.34 -11.36 -2.48
C ASN A 37 -14.75 -10.31 -1.53
N THR A 38 -13.59 -9.74 -1.86
CA THR A 38 -12.88 -8.78 -1.01
C THR A 38 -12.68 -7.46 -1.73
N GLN A 39 -12.56 -6.38 -0.96
CA GLN A 39 -12.20 -5.06 -1.49
C GLN A 39 -10.79 -5.02 -2.12
N TYR A 40 -9.98 -6.06 -1.94
CA TYR A 40 -8.63 -6.15 -2.51
C TYR A 40 -8.61 -6.58 -3.97
N ARG A 41 -9.72 -7.09 -4.54
CA ARG A 41 -9.81 -7.45 -5.95
C ARG A 41 -9.33 -6.33 -6.86
N ASN A 42 -9.91 -5.13 -6.69
CA ASN A 42 -9.61 -3.96 -7.52
C ASN A 42 -8.13 -3.55 -7.39
N VAL A 43 -7.56 -3.67 -6.19
CA VAL A 43 -6.14 -3.36 -5.92
C VAL A 43 -5.25 -4.30 -6.71
N VAL A 44 -5.53 -5.61 -6.68
CA VAL A 44 -4.72 -6.60 -7.39
C VAL A 44 -4.91 -6.50 -8.90
N GLU A 45 -6.11 -6.18 -9.39
CA GLU A 45 -6.33 -5.91 -10.82
C GLU A 45 -5.47 -4.72 -11.31
N GLU A 46 -5.40 -3.62 -10.56
CA GLU A 46 -4.52 -2.48 -10.88
C GLU A 46 -3.04 -2.88 -10.86
N VAL A 47 -2.64 -3.73 -9.90
CA VAL A 47 -1.28 -4.28 -9.82
C VAL A 47 -0.96 -5.16 -11.03
N VAL A 48 -1.85 -6.05 -11.44
CA VAL A 48 -1.65 -6.94 -12.60
C VAL A 48 -1.41 -6.12 -13.87
N VAL A 49 -2.28 -5.13 -14.12
CA VAL A 49 -2.18 -4.28 -15.32
C VAL A 49 -0.89 -3.46 -15.32
N SER A 50 -0.56 -2.83 -14.18
CA SER A 50 0.60 -1.94 -14.09
C SER A 50 1.92 -2.72 -14.10
N TYR A 51 1.96 -3.88 -13.44
CA TYR A 51 3.14 -4.72 -13.40
C TYR A 51 3.45 -5.37 -14.75
N ASP A 52 2.46 -5.80 -15.53
CA ASP A 52 2.70 -6.40 -16.84
C ASP A 52 3.32 -5.39 -17.83
N GLY A 53 2.90 -4.12 -17.75
CA GLY A 53 3.43 -3.04 -18.58
C GLY A 53 4.86 -2.61 -18.23
N THR A 54 5.21 -2.54 -16.94
CA THR A 54 6.50 -1.97 -16.50
C THR A 54 7.50 -2.99 -15.98
N LYS A 55 7.04 -4.18 -15.56
CA LYS A 55 7.82 -5.24 -14.89
C LYS A 55 8.63 -4.77 -13.68
N ASN A 56 8.19 -3.69 -13.05
CA ASN A 56 8.86 -3.05 -11.92
C ASN A 56 8.10 -3.37 -10.63
N ILE A 57 8.80 -3.95 -9.65
CA ILE A 57 8.21 -4.29 -8.35
C ILE A 57 7.83 -3.04 -7.53
N ALA A 58 8.51 -1.91 -7.73
CA ALA A 58 8.23 -0.67 -6.99
C ALA A 58 6.79 -0.16 -7.21
N ILE A 59 6.21 -0.45 -8.37
CA ILE A 59 4.83 -0.08 -8.71
C ILE A 59 3.83 -0.87 -7.86
N VAL A 60 4.15 -2.12 -7.51
CA VAL A 60 3.31 -2.93 -6.62
C VAL A 60 3.20 -2.26 -5.26
N ASP A 61 4.34 -1.84 -4.70
CA ASP A 61 4.38 -1.12 -3.42
C ASP A 61 3.64 0.21 -3.50
N GLU A 62 3.81 0.98 -4.58
CA GLU A 62 3.13 2.26 -4.78
C GLU A 62 1.59 2.10 -4.79
N ILE A 63 1.07 1.14 -5.56
CA ILE A 63 -0.38 0.88 -5.67
C ILE A 63 -0.96 0.42 -4.32
N ILE A 64 -0.24 -0.46 -3.61
CA ILE A 64 -0.66 -0.95 -2.29
C ILE A 64 -0.67 0.20 -1.28
N GLU A 65 0.38 1.02 -1.25
CA GLU A 65 0.49 2.14 -0.32
C GLU A 65 -0.63 3.17 -0.55
N LYS A 66 -0.91 3.51 -1.81
CA LYS A 66 -2.00 4.41 -2.20
C LYS A 66 -3.35 3.89 -1.73
N HIS A 67 -3.64 2.60 -1.94
CA HIS A 67 -4.89 2.00 -1.50
C HIS A 67 -4.98 1.91 0.02
N LYS A 68 -3.90 1.54 0.70
CA LYS A 68 -3.82 1.49 2.16
C LYS A 68 -4.12 2.87 2.76
N PHE A 69 -3.54 3.93 2.20
CA PHE A 69 -3.79 5.29 2.64
C PHE A 69 -5.25 5.70 2.42
N LYS A 70 -5.80 5.46 1.23
CA LYS A 70 -7.21 5.77 0.92
C LYS A 70 -8.18 5.04 1.85
N LEU A 71 -7.96 3.74 2.09
CA LEU A 71 -8.78 2.96 3.01
C LEU A 71 -8.66 3.50 4.45
N SER A 72 -7.44 3.82 4.88
CA SER A 72 -7.21 4.43 6.20
C SER A 72 -7.94 5.77 6.33
N GLN A 73 -7.93 6.58 5.28
CA GLN A 73 -8.68 7.82 5.21
C GLN A 73 -10.18 7.55 5.31
N GLU A 74 -10.75 6.66 4.50
CA GLU A 74 -12.19 6.35 4.53
C GLU A 74 -12.66 5.81 5.89
N MET A 75 -11.83 5.00 6.55
CA MET A 75 -12.14 4.41 7.86
C MET A 75 -12.02 5.41 9.01
N LEU A 76 -11.09 6.38 8.92
CA LEU A 76 -10.69 7.23 10.04
C LEU A 76 -11.01 8.73 9.87
N SER A 77 -11.37 9.18 8.66
CA SER A 77 -11.88 10.52 8.30
C SER A 77 -13.15 10.90 9.09
N PRO A 78 -13.40 12.18 9.40
CA PRO A 78 -13.50 12.58 10.79
C PRO A 78 -14.81 12.14 11.45
N ARG A 79 -14.72 11.06 12.22
CA ARG A 79 -15.69 10.73 13.26
C ARG A 79 -15.34 11.55 14.49
N VAL A 80 -15.85 12.78 14.53
CA VAL A 80 -15.61 13.75 15.62
C VAL A 80 -15.82 13.07 16.98
N LEU A 81 -14.86 13.23 17.90
CA LEU A 81 -14.80 12.65 19.26
C LEU A 81 -14.54 11.13 19.36
N SER A 82 -14.15 10.45 18.28
CA SER A 82 -13.72 9.05 18.33
C SER A 82 -12.20 8.91 18.56
N PRO A 83 -11.72 7.89 19.31
CA PRO A 83 -10.29 7.54 19.35
C PRO A 83 -9.67 7.29 17.97
N LEU A 84 -10.50 6.95 16.96
CA LEU A 84 -10.09 6.79 15.57
C LEU A 84 -9.49 8.09 15.00
N MET A 85 -9.89 9.26 15.50
CA MET A 85 -9.30 10.55 15.12
C MET A 85 -7.84 10.67 15.52
N ALA A 86 -7.48 10.16 16.71
CA ALA A 86 -6.08 10.15 17.14
C ALA A 86 -5.24 9.22 16.26
N GLY A 87 -5.78 8.05 15.89
CA GLY A 87 -5.16 7.15 14.92
C GLY A 87 -4.95 7.81 13.55
N TRP A 88 -5.97 8.49 13.02
CA TRP A 88 -5.84 9.25 11.77
C TRP A 88 -4.76 10.33 11.85
N TYR A 89 -4.75 11.09 12.95
CA TYR A 89 -3.76 12.14 13.17
C TYR A 89 -2.33 11.60 13.20
N LEU A 90 -2.11 10.44 13.84
CA LEU A 90 -0.79 9.79 13.85
C LEU A 90 -0.33 9.39 12.45
N ILE A 91 -1.22 8.84 11.62
CA ILE A 91 -0.91 8.50 10.22
C ILE A 91 -0.54 9.76 9.43
N LEU A 92 -1.30 10.85 9.57
CA LEU A 92 -0.98 12.13 8.93
C LEU A 92 0.39 12.67 9.39
N LYS A 93 0.70 12.56 10.68
CA LYS A 93 2.00 12.99 11.22
C LYS A 93 3.16 12.14 10.74
N GLU A 94 2.97 10.83 10.60
CA GLU A 94 3.99 9.96 10.00
C GLU A 94 4.30 10.37 8.55
N VAL A 95 3.26 10.60 7.74
CA VAL A 95 3.41 11.07 6.35
C VAL A 95 4.12 12.42 6.29
N GLU A 96 3.75 13.37 7.15
CA GLU A 96 4.38 14.68 7.24
C GLU A 96 5.89 14.56 7.54
N ILE A 97 6.27 13.76 8.55
CA ILE A 97 7.67 13.54 8.92
C ILE A 97 8.44 12.87 7.79
N ARG A 98 7.83 11.90 7.08
CA ARG A 98 8.46 11.19 5.96
C ARG A 98 8.74 12.14 4.79
N ASN A 99 7.78 13.00 4.46
CA ASN A 99 7.92 14.02 3.42
C ASN A 99 8.97 15.06 3.80
N LEU A 100 8.96 15.58 5.04
CA LEU A 100 9.99 16.51 5.51
C LEU A 100 11.39 15.91 5.41
N ARG A 101 11.56 14.65 5.83
CA ARG A 101 12.83 13.93 5.72
C ARG A 101 13.30 13.80 4.26
N LEU A 102 12.38 13.49 3.34
CA LEU A 102 12.69 13.38 1.91
C LEU A 102 13.09 14.72 1.30
N ILE A 103 12.37 15.80 1.62
CA ILE A 103 12.68 17.16 1.17
C ILE A 103 14.07 17.58 1.68
N LEU A 104 14.34 17.40 2.98
CA LEU A 104 15.64 17.75 3.57
C LEU A 104 16.79 16.98 2.91
N LYS A 105 16.60 15.68 2.67
CA LYS A 105 17.60 14.85 1.99
C LYS A 105 17.82 15.31 0.54
N ALA A 106 16.74 15.55 -0.21
CA ALA A 106 16.83 15.95 -1.60
C ALA A 106 17.48 17.33 -1.79
N MET A 107 17.21 18.27 -0.86
CA MET A 107 17.92 19.55 -0.82
C MET A 107 19.42 19.38 -0.54
N PHE A 108 19.78 18.49 0.38
CA PHE A 108 21.19 18.16 0.65
C PHE A 108 21.88 17.56 -0.58
N ASP A 109 21.17 16.71 -1.31
CA ASP A 109 21.63 16.06 -2.55
C ASP A 109 21.58 17.00 -3.78
N ASN A 110 21.18 18.27 -3.60
CA ASN A 110 21.02 19.30 -4.65
C ASN A 110 20.09 18.89 -5.81
N ILE A 111 19.04 18.12 -5.49
CA ILE A 111 18.02 17.70 -6.46
C ILE A 111 17.15 18.92 -6.84
N PRO A 112 16.81 19.12 -8.13
CA PRO A 112 15.91 20.19 -8.56
C PRO A 112 14.55 20.10 -7.86
N VAL A 113 13.97 21.24 -7.47
CA VAL A 113 12.72 21.30 -6.69
C VAL A 113 11.56 20.60 -7.43
N GLU A 114 11.58 20.64 -8.76
CA GLU A 114 10.61 19.97 -9.63
C GLU A 114 10.65 18.44 -9.45
N GLU A 115 11.83 17.86 -9.26
CA GLU A 115 12.01 16.43 -9.04
C GLU A 115 11.67 16.02 -7.60
N ILE A 116 11.93 16.90 -6.61
CA ILE A 116 11.59 16.65 -5.20
C ILE A 116 10.10 16.35 -5.03
N ARG A 117 9.24 17.04 -5.79
CA ARG A 117 7.78 16.84 -5.73
C ARG A 117 7.38 15.41 -6.09
N ASN A 118 8.07 14.79 -7.04
CA ASN A 118 7.79 13.42 -7.48
C ASN A 118 8.25 12.36 -6.45
N CYS A 119 9.08 12.76 -5.48
CA CYS A 119 9.56 11.87 -4.43
C CYS A 119 8.65 11.84 -3.20
N LEU A 120 7.63 12.71 -3.10
CA LEU A 120 6.77 12.78 -1.93
C LEU A 120 5.80 11.59 -1.87
N VAL A 121 5.53 11.12 -0.66
CA VAL A 121 4.85 9.82 -0.42
C VAL A 121 3.37 9.87 -0.78
N LEU A 122 2.79 11.07 -0.91
CA LEU A 122 1.44 11.34 -1.41
C LEU A 122 1.45 12.78 -1.97
N PRO A 123 1.29 13.00 -3.29
CA PRO A 123 1.26 14.33 -3.89
C PRO A 123 -0.05 15.08 -3.68
#